data_AF-A0A1G4IEX5-F1
#
_entry.id   AF-A0A1G4IEX5-F1
#
_cell.length_a   1.000
_cell.length_b   1.000
_cell.length_c   1.000
_cell.angle_alpha   90.00
_cell.angle_beta   90.00
_cell.angle_gamma   90.00
#
_symmetry.space_group_name_H-M   'P 1'
#
loop_
_entity.id
_entity.type
_entity.pdbx_description
1 polymer ?
#
loop_
_entity_poly.entity_id
_entity_poly.type
_entity_poly.pdbx_seq_one_letter_code
_entity_poly.pdbx_strand_id
1 'polypeptide(L)'
;MEDNLAAEIARIEAELEADRQQREKQQQQQQQQQQQQQHQMSMQNMMPSFGVSAVPQPMQHQHQHQQSQQQSPQQMGVLHGQVSGSTSHAPGQPHHFSKDSDGRSIFVGNLPKGDNGGPTTTPEELAHLFADCGPILNCTLLRDRTTGELKGTAYVEFSTYTGMGKAIDTKNNTMFKGSTLIVC
;
A
#
# COMPACT_ATOMS: atom_id res chain seq x y z
N MET A 1 -4.21 -39.86 6.03
CA MET A 1 -4.65 -38.53 6.53
C MET A 1 -3.43 -37.61 6.60
N GLU A 2 -2.25 -38.15 6.89
CA GLU A 2 -0.97 -37.45 6.76
C GLU A 2 -0.68 -36.87 5.36
N ASP A 3 -1.28 -37.42 4.31
CA ASP A 3 -1.12 -37.02 2.89
C ASP A 3 -1.34 -35.51 2.66
N ASN A 4 -2.26 -34.92 3.42
CA ASN A 4 -2.59 -33.50 3.33
C ASN A 4 -1.50 -32.61 3.94
N LEU A 5 -0.88 -33.05 5.05
CA LEU A 5 0.20 -32.32 5.71
C LEU A 5 1.49 -32.31 4.86
N ALA A 6 1.82 -33.43 4.23
CA ALA A 6 2.97 -33.52 3.33
C ALA A 6 2.82 -32.60 2.10
N ALA A 7 1.59 -32.49 1.55
CA ALA A 7 1.30 -31.60 0.43
C ALA A 7 1.41 -30.11 0.80
N GLU A 8 1.02 -29.72 2.01
CA GLU A 8 1.11 -28.32 2.45
C GLU A 8 2.55 -27.91 2.79
N ILE A 9 3.34 -28.80 3.41
CA ILE A 9 4.78 -28.58 3.65
C ILE A 9 5.51 -28.33 2.34
N ALA A 10 5.32 -29.21 1.34
CA ALA A 10 5.97 -29.07 0.03
C ALA A 10 5.58 -27.78 -0.73
N ARG A 11 4.40 -27.22 -0.45
CA ARG A 11 3.98 -25.91 -1.00
C ARG A 11 4.70 -24.75 -0.33
N ILE A 12 4.80 -24.77 1.00
CA ILE A 12 5.50 -23.73 1.77
C ILE A 12 7.00 -23.71 1.42
N GLU A 13 7.62 -24.89 1.28
CA GLU A 13 9.01 -25.01 0.83
C GLU A 13 9.21 -24.47 -0.59
N ALA A 14 8.31 -24.80 -1.53
CA ALA A 14 8.38 -24.30 -2.91
C ALA A 14 8.20 -22.78 -3.02
N GLU A 15 7.36 -22.17 -2.18
CA GLU A 15 7.16 -20.71 -2.15
C GLU A 15 8.36 -19.97 -1.54
N LEU A 16 9.00 -20.53 -0.49
CA LEU A 16 10.27 -20.01 0.04
C LEU A 16 11.41 -20.10 -1.00
N GLU A 17 11.50 -21.23 -1.72
CA GLU A 17 12.48 -21.44 -2.79
C GLU A 17 12.28 -20.41 -3.93
N ALA A 18 11.01 -20.10 -4.27
CA ALA A 18 10.66 -19.11 -5.28
C ALA A 18 11.02 -17.68 -4.87
N ASP A 19 10.68 -17.23 -3.66
CA ASP A 19 11.07 -15.89 -3.17
C ASP A 19 12.59 -15.72 -3.14
N ARG A 20 13.32 -16.74 -2.68
CA ARG A 20 14.80 -16.68 -2.65
C ARG A 20 15.37 -16.51 -4.06
N GLN A 21 14.95 -17.34 -5.02
CA GLN A 21 15.36 -17.21 -6.42
C GLN A 21 14.95 -15.87 -7.05
N GLN A 22 13.80 -15.31 -6.68
CA GLN A 22 13.33 -14.01 -7.18
C GLN A 22 14.18 -12.86 -6.63
N ARG A 23 14.53 -12.88 -5.34
CA ARG A 23 15.45 -11.91 -4.73
C ARG A 23 16.88 -12.03 -5.27
N GLU A 24 17.39 -13.25 -5.45
CA GLU A 24 18.70 -13.50 -6.07
C GLU A 24 18.77 -12.91 -7.50
N LYS A 25 17.75 -13.17 -8.34
CA LYS A 25 17.66 -12.58 -9.69
C LYS A 25 17.56 -11.06 -9.69
N GLN A 26 16.74 -10.48 -8.81
CA GLN A 26 16.56 -9.03 -8.71
C GLN A 26 17.85 -8.32 -8.27
N GLN A 27 18.56 -8.90 -7.31
CA GLN A 27 19.83 -8.37 -6.82
C GLN A 27 20.95 -8.46 -7.88
N GLN A 28 21.01 -9.58 -8.61
CA GLN A 28 21.97 -9.77 -9.70
C GLN A 28 21.70 -8.82 -10.88
N GLN A 29 20.43 -8.59 -11.24
CA GLN A 29 20.05 -7.61 -12.27
C GLN A 29 20.41 -6.17 -11.86
N GLN A 30 20.17 -5.79 -10.60
CA GLN A 30 20.54 -4.48 -10.08
C GLN A 30 22.06 -4.26 -10.09
N GLN A 31 22.84 -5.28 -9.71
CA GLN A 31 24.31 -5.21 -9.75
C GLN A 31 24.85 -5.10 -11.19
N GLN A 32 24.26 -5.80 -12.15
CA GLN A 32 24.65 -5.71 -13.56
C GLN A 32 24.31 -4.32 -14.16
N GLN A 33 23.16 -3.75 -13.82
CA GLN A 33 22.79 -2.39 -14.24
C GLN A 33 23.74 -1.34 -13.64
N GLN A 34 24.13 -1.49 -12.37
CA GLN A 34 25.09 -0.60 -11.72
C GLN A 34 26.49 -0.69 -12.36
N GLN A 35 26.97 -1.90 -12.71
CA GLN A 35 28.21 -2.06 -13.47
C GLN A 35 28.13 -1.38 -14.85
N GLN A 36 27.02 -1.52 -15.58
CA GLN A 36 26.87 -0.91 -16.90
C GLN A 36 26.86 0.62 -16.84
N GLN A 37 26.19 1.20 -15.82
CA GLN A 37 26.22 2.64 -15.57
C GLN A 37 27.62 3.14 -15.17
N GLN A 38 28.35 2.36 -14.34
CA GLN A 38 29.73 2.68 -13.98
C GLN A 38 30.67 2.58 -15.20
N HIS A 39 30.48 1.61 -16.09
CA HIS A 39 31.25 1.47 -17.33
C HIS A 39 31.01 2.65 -18.29
N GLN A 40 29.78 3.14 -18.36
CA GLN A 40 29.42 4.34 -19.13
C GLN A 40 30.09 5.61 -18.58
N MET A 41 30.10 5.78 -17.25
CA MET A 41 30.84 6.89 -16.60
C MET A 41 32.36 6.77 -16.81
N SER A 42 32.93 5.57 -16.74
CA SER A 42 34.35 5.33 -17.02
C SER A 42 34.77 5.72 -18.44
N MET A 43 33.93 5.44 -19.45
CA MET A 43 34.19 5.90 -20.82
C MET A 43 34.09 7.43 -20.95
N GLN A 44 33.17 8.07 -20.24
CA GLN A 44 33.06 9.53 -20.24
C GLN A 44 34.26 10.22 -19.57
N ASN A 45 34.89 9.58 -18.57
CA ASN A 45 36.10 10.06 -17.91
C ASN A 45 37.42 9.76 -18.68
N MET A 46 37.34 9.27 -19.93
CA MET A 46 38.52 9.05 -20.79
C MET A 46 38.62 10.02 -22.00
N MET A 47 37.70 10.97 -22.16
CA MET A 47 37.83 12.03 -23.16
C MET A 47 38.64 13.22 -22.58
N PRO A 48 39.74 13.67 -23.22
CA PRO A 48 40.54 14.78 -22.70
C PRO A 48 39.83 16.13 -22.87
N SER A 49 39.60 16.83 -21.76
CA SER A 49 39.01 18.17 -21.74
C SER A 49 39.98 19.23 -22.29
N PHE A 50 39.94 19.48 -23.59
CA PHE A 50 40.45 20.72 -24.18
C PHE A 50 39.46 21.85 -23.89
N GLY A 51 39.79 22.70 -22.91
CA GLY A 51 38.85 23.65 -22.34
C GLY A 51 38.63 24.92 -23.17
N VAL A 52 37.42 25.47 -23.06
CA VAL A 52 37.08 26.86 -23.40
C VAL A 52 36.23 27.46 -22.27
N SER A 53 36.37 28.76 -22.03
CA SER A 53 35.80 29.45 -20.87
C SER A 53 34.29 29.70 -20.96
N ALA A 54 33.69 29.97 -19.80
CA ALA A 54 32.26 30.17 -19.58
C ALA A 54 31.59 31.26 -20.44
N VAL A 55 30.37 30.96 -20.92
CA VAL A 55 29.15 31.79 -20.68
C VAL A 55 27.88 30.93 -20.91
N PRO A 56 26.78 31.10 -20.16
CA PRO A 56 25.55 30.32 -20.36
C PRO A 56 24.48 31.07 -21.18
N GLN A 57 23.75 30.37 -22.07
CA GLN A 57 22.49 30.84 -22.67
C GLN A 57 21.50 29.68 -22.92
N PRO A 58 20.18 29.87 -22.69
CA PRO A 58 19.15 28.86 -22.97
C PRO A 58 18.27 29.22 -24.19
N MET A 59 18.24 28.39 -25.25
CA MET A 59 17.18 28.55 -26.27
C MET A 59 16.80 27.26 -27.04
N GLN A 60 15.54 26.88 -26.84
CA GLN A 60 14.55 26.27 -27.76
C GLN A 60 14.94 25.38 -28.97
N HIS A 61 14.24 24.24 -29.00
CA HIS A 61 13.51 23.66 -30.15
C HIS A 61 14.23 23.05 -31.39
N GLN A 62 13.94 21.75 -31.56
CA GLN A 62 13.27 21.16 -32.74
C GLN A 62 14.08 20.84 -34.02
N HIS A 63 14.26 19.51 -34.24
CA HIS A 63 14.13 18.80 -35.54
C HIS A 63 15.34 18.77 -36.52
N GLN A 64 15.53 17.75 -37.38
CA GLN A 64 14.91 16.40 -37.56
C GLN A 64 15.69 15.55 -38.60
N HIS A 65 15.29 14.28 -38.76
CA HIS A 65 15.45 13.37 -39.91
C HIS A 65 16.71 12.47 -40.04
N GLN A 66 16.48 11.19 -39.74
CA GLN A 66 16.51 10.12 -40.76
C GLN A 66 15.38 9.13 -40.34
N GLN A 67 14.15 9.17 -40.90
CA GLN A 67 13.69 8.96 -42.29
C GLN A 67 14.08 7.56 -42.83
N SER A 68 13.21 6.66 -43.30
CA SER A 68 11.74 6.39 -43.21
C SER A 68 11.53 4.93 -43.71
N GLN A 69 10.36 4.28 -43.85
CA GLN A 69 8.92 4.62 -43.91
C GLN A 69 8.14 3.66 -42.94
N GLN A 70 6.90 3.13 -43.10
CA GLN A 70 5.89 3.15 -44.17
C GLN A 70 4.44 2.89 -43.65
N GLN A 71 3.48 3.62 -44.23
CA GLN A 71 2.02 3.38 -44.38
C GLN A 71 1.08 3.13 -43.17
N SER A 72 -0.04 3.87 -43.25
CA SER A 72 -1.30 3.78 -42.49
C SER A 72 -2.35 2.99 -43.34
N PRO A 73 -3.69 2.94 -43.07
CA PRO A 73 -4.50 3.62 -42.03
C PRO A 73 -5.63 2.79 -41.36
N GLN A 74 -6.23 3.39 -40.32
CA GLN A 74 -7.66 3.34 -39.91
C GLN A 74 -8.47 2.06 -40.18
N GLN A 75 -8.82 1.28 -39.13
CA GLN A 75 -10.10 0.54 -39.06
C GLN A 75 -10.68 0.50 -37.63
N MET A 76 -11.96 0.14 -37.55
CA MET A 76 -12.86 0.28 -36.40
C MET A 76 -12.91 -1.00 -35.54
N GLY A 77 -13.01 -0.88 -34.22
CA GLY A 77 -13.20 -2.03 -33.32
C GLY A 77 -13.58 -1.63 -31.90
N VAL A 78 -14.86 -1.82 -31.53
CA VAL A 78 -15.34 -1.65 -30.15
C VAL A 78 -15.45 -3.01 -29.47
N LEU A 79 -14.80 -3.20 -28.31
CA LEU A 79 -15.35 -3.99 -27.20
C LEU A 79 -14.55 -3.85 -25.88
N HIS A 80 -15.23 -3.23 -24.91
CA HIS A 80 -15.32 -3.58 -23.49
C HIS A 80 -14.25 -4.52 -22.87
N GLY A 81 -13.50 -4.00 -21.88
CA GLY A 81 -12.61 -4.78 -21.02
C GLY A 81 -12.32 -4.05 -19.70
N GLN A 82 -13.23 -4.14 -18.74
CA GLN A 82 -13.11 -3.46 -17.45
C GLN A 82 -12.22 -4.23 -16.47
N VAL A 83 -11.19 -3.58 -15.91
CA VAL A 83 -10.64 -3.94 -14.60
C VAL A 83 -10.18 -2.69 -13.85
N SER A 84 -10.92 -2.34 -12.80
CA SER A 84 -10.52 -1.31 -11.84
C SER A 84 -9.63 -1.94 -10.76
N GLY A 85 -8.51 -1.31 -10.41
CA GLY A 85 -7.53 -1.83 -9.44
C GLY A 85 -6.66 -0.71 -8.88
N SER A 86 -7.20 0.04 -7.93
CA SER A 86 -6.74 1.39 -7.58
C SER A 86 -5.37 1.50 -6.91
N THR A 87 -4.63 2.53 -7.35
CA THR A 87 -3.77 3.43 -6.54
C THR A 87 -2.64 2.86 -5.68
N SER A 88 -1.42 3.10 -6.16
CA SER A 88 -0.22 3.30 -5.34
C SER A 88 -0.46 4.33 -4.23
N HIS A 89 -0.11 4.01 -2.99
CA HIS A 89 -0.22 4.96 -1.87
C HIS A 89 1.11 5.73 -1.65
N ALA A 90 1.02 7.05 -1.68
CA ALA A 90 2.12 7.96 -1.33
C ALA A 90 1.83 8.64 0.03
N PRO A 91 2.84 8.86 0.89
CA PRO A 91 2.63 9.43 2.22
C PRO A 91 2.27 10.92 2.14
N GLY A 92 1.11 11.32 2.68
CA GLY A 92 0.74 12.73 2.86
C GLY A 92 -0.65 13.16 2.37
N GLN A 93 -1.45 12.28 1.77
CA GLN A 93 -2.86 12.60 1.44
C GLN A 93 -3.71 12.79 2.71
N PRO A 94 -4.59 13.82 2.80
CA PRO A 94 -5.64 13.86 3.82
C PRO A 94 -6.62 12.70 3.59
N HIS A 95 -7.16 12.11 4.67
CA HIS A 95 -8.08 10.97 4.58
C HIS A 95 -9.27 11.25 3.67
N HIS A 96 -9.29 10.60 2.50
CA HIS A 96 -10.37 10.69 1.55
C HIS A 96 -11.50 9.76 1.99
N PHE A 97 -12.46 10.31 2.75
CA PHE A 97 -13.71 9.63 3.10
C PHE A 97 -14.57 9.47 1.83
N SER A 98 -14.32 8.41 1.07
CA SER A 98 -15.19 8.04 -0.06
C SER A 98 -16.50 7.47 0.48
N LYS A 99 -17.62 7.76 -0.18
CA LYS A 99 -18.94 7.30 0.25
C LYS A 99 -19.12 5.77 0.16
N ASP A 100 -18.18 5.12 -0.51
CA ASP A 100 -18.03 3.66 -0.64
C ASP A 100 -17.44 3.01 0.62
N SER A 101 -16.83 3.80 1.51
CA SER A 101 -16.29 3.36 2.81
C SER A 101 -17.36 3.23 3.88
N ASP A 102 -18.44 4.03 3.81
CA ASP A 102 -19.53 4.04 4.81
C ASP A 102 -20.13 2.65 5.03
N GLY A 103 -20.24 1.84 3.97
CA GLY A 103 -20.78 0.48 4.04
C GLY A 103 -19.80 -0.61 4.48
N ARG A 104 -18.53 -0.27 4.73
CA ARG A 104 -17.45 -1.22 5.12
C ARG A 104 -16.74 -0.84 6.42
N SER A 105 -17.24 0.19 7.10
CA SER A 105 -16.61 0.74 8.29
C SER A 105 -17.47 0.53 9.52
N ILE A 106 -16.82 0.50 10.68
CA ILE A 106 -17.46 0.42 12.00
C ILE A 106 -16.96 1.55 12.90
N PHE A 107 -17.79 1.91 13.88
CA PHE A 107 -17.41 2.73 15.01
C PHE A 107 -17.30 1.87 16.27
N VAL A 108 -16.13 1.90 16.91
CA VAL A 108 -15.84 1.14 18.14
C VAL A 108 -15.83 2.10 19.32
N GLY A 109 -16.92 2.14 20.07
CA GLY A 109 -17.12 2.95 21.27
C GLY A 109 -16.75 2.24 22.58
N ASN A 110 -16.73 3.03 23.66
CA ASN A 110 -16.41 2.62 25.03
C ASN A 110 -15.03 1.94 25.20
N LEU A 111 -14.02 2.42 24.47
CA LEU A 111 -12.63 1.97 24.62
C LEU A 111 -12.07 2.31 26.02
N PRO A 112 -11.27 1.42 26.62
CA PRO A 112 -10.76 1.56 27.99
C PRO A 112 -9.80 2.76 28.12
N LYS A 113 -10.23 3.76 28.90
CA LYS A 113 -9.42 4.92 29.31
C LYS A 113 -8.35 4.52 30.32
N GLY A 114 -7.18 5.14 30.22
CA GLY A 114 -6.10 5.02 31.20
C GLY A 114 -6.12 6.17 32.20
N ASP A 115 -5.29 6.03 33.24
CA ASP A 115 -5.16 6.97 34.36
C ASP A 115 -4.95 8.44 33.91
N ASN A 116 -4.18 8.63 32.84
CA ASN A 116 -3.89 9.93 32.22
C ASN A 116 -4.98 10.45 31.26
N GLY A 117 -6.21 9.93 31.33
CA GLY A 117 -7.37 10.36 30.51
C GLY A 117 -7.36 9.98 29.02
N GLY A 118 -6.19 9.62 28.46
CA GLY A 118 -6.08 9.00 27.13
C GLY A 118 -6.54 7.53 27.10
N PRO A 119 -6.71 6.91 25.92
CA PRO A 119 -7.05 5.49 25.83
C PRO A 119 -5.82 4.64 26.14
N THR A 120 -6.01 3.50 26.80
CA THR A 120 -4.99 2.42 26.89
C THR A 120 -4.90 1.57 25.61
N THR A 121 -5.63 1.98 24.57
CA THR A 121 -5.84 1.24 23.32
C THR A 121 -5.16 2.00 22.19
N THR A 122 -4.25 1.33 21.48
CA THR A 122 -3.65 1.82 20.23
C THR A 122 -4.52 1.40 19.03
N PRO A 123 -4.38 2.04 17.85
CA PRO A 123 -5.01 1.52 16.64
C PRO A 123 -4.48 0.12 16.26
N GLU A 124 -3.25 -0.23 16.65
CA GLU A 124 -2.65 -1.55 16.42
C GLU A 124 -3.33 -2.64 17.24
N GLU A 125 -3.64 -2.38 18.53
CA GLU A 125 -4.38 -3.30 19.39
C GLU A 125 -5.80 -3.57 18.84
N LEU A 126 -6.46 -2.54 18.31
CA LEU A 126 -7.75 -2.69 17.63
C LEU A 126 -7.60 -3.48 16.33
N ALA A 127 -6.59 -3.16 15.51
CA ALA A 127 -6.33 -3.91 14.28
C ALA A 127 -6.13 -5.41 14.57
N HIS A 128 -5.40 -5.75 15.64
CA HIS A 128 -5.20 -7.14 16.08
C HIS A 128 -6.49 -7.80 16.59
N LEU A 129 -7.30 -7.08 17.37
CA LEU A 129 -8.59 -7.57 17.90
C LEU A 129 -9.61 -7.89 16.80
N PHE A 130 -9.62 -7.07 15.74
CA PHE A 130 -10.57 -7.14 14.62
C PHE A 130 -10.05 -7.91 13.38
N ALA A 131 -8.75 -8.25 13.30
CA ALA A 131 -8.15 -8.99 12.17
C ALA A 131 -8.83 -10.35 11.90
N ASP A 132 -9.29 -11.01 12.96
CA ASP A 132 -10.06 -12.27 12.94
C ASP A 132 -11.44 -12.13 12.24
N CYS A 133 -12.01 -10.92 12.23
CA CYS A 133 -13.23 -10.63 11.46
C CYS A 133 -12.92 -10.45 9.97
N GLY A 134 -11.81 -9.79 9.63
CA GLY A 134 -11.33 -9.62 8.27
C GLY A 134 -10.19 -8.60 8.14
N PRO A 135 -9.60 -8.45 6.94
CA PRO A 135 -8.54 -7.49 6.67
C PRO A 135 -9.04 -6.05 6.81
N ILE A 136 -8.21 -5.22 7.46
CA ILE A 136 -8.48 -3.81 7.80
C ILE A 136 -7.65 -2.91 6.89
N LEU A 137 -8.30 -1.88 6.32
CA LEU A 137 -7.68 -0.86 5.49
C LEU A 137 -7.19 0.35 6.32
N ASN A 138 -7.99 0.77 7.31
CA ASN A 138 -7.69 1.92 8.16
C ASN A 138 -8.22 1.71 9.59
N CYS A 139 -7.51 2.22 10.59
CA CYS A 139 -7.95 2.27 11.97
C CYS A 139 -7.48 3.58 12.63
N THR A 140 -8.43 4.45 13.00
CA THR A 140 -8.16 5.78 13.57
C THR A 140 -8.88 5.96 14.90
N LEU A 141 -8.17 6.39 15.94
CA LEU A 141 -8.76 6.76 17.23
C LEU A 141 -9.36 8.17 17.15
N LEU A 142 -10.65 8.31 17.45
CA LEU A 142 -11.37 9.59 17.40
C LEU A 142 -11.22 10.36 18.71
N ARG A 143 -11.00 11.68 18.58
CA ARG A 143 -10.98 12.65 19.68
C ARG A 143 -12.25 13.49 19.63
N ASP A 144 -12.78 13.88 20.80
CA ASP A 144 -13.88 14.84 20.84
C ASP A 144 -13.38 16.22 20.39
N ARG A 145 -14.06 16.84 19.42
CA ARG A 145 -13.68 18.16 18.92
C ARG A 145 -14.02 19.30 19.90
N THR A 146 -14.84 19.03 20.91
CA THR A 146 -15.35 20.01 21.88
C THR A 146 -14.54 20.04 23.16
N THR A 147 -14.15 18.88 23.71
CA THR A 147 -13.28 18.81 24.91
C THR A 147 -11.81 18.48 24.62
N GLY A 148 -11.49 18.01 23.40
CA GLY A 148 -10.16 17.52 23.03
C GLY A 148 -9.82 16.13 23.59
N GLU A 149 -10.64 15.61 24.51
CA GLU A 149 -10.44 14.30 25.13
C GLU A 149 -10.67 13.15 24.16
N LEU A 150 -10.07 12.00 24.48
CA LEU A 150 -10.34 10.75 23.81
C LEU A 150 -11.57 10.10 24.46
N LYS A 151 -12.74 10.22 23.80
CA LYS A 151 -14.03 9.67 24.24
C LYS A 151 -14.11 8.14 24.26
N GLY A 152 -12.99 7.45 24.03
CA GLY A 152 -12.95 6.01 23.86
C GLY A 152 -13.74 5.59 22.62
N THR A 153 -13.53 6.27 21.49
CA THR A 153 -14.16 5.93 20.21
C THR A 153 -13.08 5.78 19.14
N ALA A 154 -13.21 4.78 18.27
CA ALA A 154 -12.40 4.60 17.08
C ALA A 154 -13.27 4.36 15.84
N TYR A 155 -12.67 4.55 14.67
CA TYR A 155 -13.19 4.21 13.36
C TYR A 155 -12.30 3.14 12.76
N VAL A 156 -12.88 2.05 12.26
CA VAL A 156 -12.15 0.95 11.61
C VAL A 156 -12.82 0.64 10.27
N GLU A 157 -12.04 0.63 9.20
CA GLU A 157 -12.49 0.37 7.84
C GLU A 157 -11.98 -1.01 7.37
N PHE A 158 -12.87 -1.89 6.93
CA PHE A 158 -12.52 -3.21 6.42
C PHE A 158 -12.44 -3.25 4.89
N SER A 159 -11.62 -4.15 4.34
CA SER A 159 -11.61 -4.38 2.89
C SER A 159 -12.93 -4.97 2.37
N THR A 160 -13.69 -5.67 3.23
CA THR A 160 -14.91 -6.41 2.86
C THR A 160 -16.10 -6.12 3.78
N TYR A 161 -17.30 -6.09 3.18
CA TYR A 161 -18.57 -5.98 3.89
C TYR A 161 -18.79 -7.11 4.91
N THR A 162 -18.30 -8.32 4.59
CA THR A 162 -18.37 -9.49 5.48
C THR A 162 -17.50 -9.32 6.72
N GLY A 163 -16.33 -8.66 6.61
CA GLY A 163 -15.48 -8.35 7.76
C GLY A 163 -16.13 -7.35 8.72
N MET A 164 -16.71 -6.28 8.16
CA MET A 164 -17.55 -5.32 8.89
C MET A 164 -18.71 -6.02 9.62
N GLY A 165 -19.48 -6.85 8.91
CA GLY A 165 -20.63 -7.56 9.49
C GLY A 165 -20.23 -8.51 10.63
N LYS A 166 -19.15 -9.29 10.45
CA LYS A 166 -18.57 -10.13 11.50
C LYS A 166 -18.09 -9.31 12.71
N ALA A 167 -17.54 -8.12 12.50
CA ALA A 167 -17.06 -7.27 13.58
C ALA A 167 -18.21 -6.75 14.45
N ILE A 168 -19.33 -6.34 13.83
CA ILE A 168 -20.55 -5.94 14.56
C ILE A 168 -21.17 -7.14 15.29
N ASP A 169 -21.27 -8.30 14.64
CA ASP A 169 -21.90 -9.50 15.23
C ASP A 169 -21.07 -10.12 16.38
N THR A 170 -19.76 -10.30 16.17
CA THR A 170 -18.90 -11.09 17.06
C THR A 170 -18.09 -10.26 18.07
N LYS A 171 -17.85 -8.96 17.83
CA LYS A 171 -17.02 -8.12 18.73
C LYS A 171 -17.84 -7.07 19.51
N ASN A 172 -19.08 -6.80 19.14
CA ASN A 172 -19.96 -5.94 19.93
C ASN A 172 -20.26 -6.56 21.30
N ASN A 173 -20.29 -5.74 22.35
CA ASN A 173 -20.44 -6.13 23.75
C ASN A 173 -19.32 -7.05 24.31
N THR A 174 -18.17 -7.17 23.64
CA THR A 174 -17.03 -7.93 24.18
C THR A 174 -16.25 -7.15 25.24
N MET A 175 -15.71 -7.84 26.24
CA MET A 175 -14.84 -7.21 27.25
C MET A 175 -13.40 -7.05 26.72
N PHE A 176 -12.90 -5.82 26.74
CA PHE A 176 -11.55 -5.47 26.34
C PHE A 176 -10.89 -4.59 27.41
N LYS A 177 -9.81 -5.08 28.03
CA LYS A 177 -9.01 -4.42 29.09
C LYS A 177 -9.88 -3.80 30.22
N GLY A 178 -10.99 -4.47 30.57
CA GLY A 178 -11.92 -4.05 31.62
C GLY A 178 -13.07 -3.13 31.18
N SER A 179 -13.21 -2.82 29.89
CA SER A 179 -14.35 -2.08 29.34
C SER A 179 -15.10 -2.89 28.28
N THR A 180 -16.43 -2.79 28.26
CA THR A 180 -17.28 -3.46 27.26
C THR A 180 -17.28 -2.65 25.97
N LEU A 181 -16.75 -3.20 24.88
CA LEU A 181 -16.72 -2.53 23.58
C LEU A 181 -18.13 -2.44 22.99
N ILE A 182 -18.45 -1.28 22.40
CA ILE A 182 -19.68 -1.08 21.64
C ILE A 182 -19.25 -0.99 20.17
N VAL A 183 -19.81 -1.84 19.30
CA VAL A 183 -19.51 -1.81 17.86
C VAL A 183 -20.79 -1.54 17.07
N CYS A 184 -20.73 -0.54 16.19
CA CYS A 184 -21.86 -0.05 15.39
C CYS A 184 -21.42 0.27 13.96
#